data_AF-A0A5C8M1V8-F1
#
_entry.id   AF-A0A5C8M1V8-F1
#
_cell.length_a   1.000
_cell.length_b   1.000
_cell.length_c   1.000
_cell.angle_alpha   90.00
_cell.angle_beta   90.00
_cell.angle_gamma   90.00
#
_symmetry.space_group_name_H-M   'P 1'
#
loop_
_entity.id
_entity.type
_entity.pdbx_description
1 polymer ?
#
loop_
_entity_poly.entity_id
_entity_poly.type
_entity_poly.pdbx_seq_one_letter_code
_entity_poly.pdbx_strand_id
1 'polypeptide(L)'
;MNNIERYKQYRQTQVELHTKILNEYVHEVDFKQAAYTLGILNNQNKVVIENEADYEALCDFNIYEKIRAGKNTLSLFAENYPSENQVENELIAAMLQSKASLYEVIHVDKIEGVLMLNDILGDLNKSVKIIDIGLSNSIISSALIYTRVLDLEGFSMTSGLGFVFFVNHKDYILNRSRKMIKKLKSGDTSVDNFITYFHLNRSDGLSTRFENIK
;
A
#
# COMPACT_ATOMS: atom_id res chain seq x y z
N MET A 1 9.09 -0.51 -26.08
CA MET A 1 9.19 -1.10 -24.73
C MET A 1 7.87 -1.77 -24.45
N ASN A 2 7.88 -3.06 -24.12
CA ASN A 2 6.64 -3.75 -23.75
C ASN A 2 6.19 -3.31 -22.34
N ASN A 3 4.95 -3.61 -21.95
CA ASN A 3 4.42 -3.16 -20.66
C ASN A 3 5.14 -3.77 -19.45
N ILE A 4 5.73 -4.96 -19.59
CA ILE A 4 6.51 -5.63 -18.53
C ILE A 4 7.84 -4.92 -18.29
N GLU A 5 8.54 -4.52 -19.36
CA GLU A 5 9.78 -3.74 -19.29
C GLU A 5 9.51 -2.38 -18.64
N ARG A 6 8.44 -1.69 -19.08
CA ARG A 6 8.02 -0.42 -18.45
C ARG A 6 7.74 -0.64 -16.96
N TYR A 7 6.95 -1.66 -16.61
CA TYR A 7 6.68 -1.98 -15.22
C TYR A 7 7.96 -2.19 -14.38
N LYS A 8 8.95 -2.92 -14.90
CA LYS A 8 10.23 -3.13 -14.19
C LYS A 8 10.97 -1.82 -13.94
N GLN A 9 11.04 -0.95 -14.95
CA GLN A 9 11.65 0.37 -14.80
C GLN A 9 10.92 1.20 -13.74
N TYR A 10 9.59 1.28 -13.80
CA TYR A 10 8.80 2.06 -12.84
C TYR A 10 8.89 1.46 -11.44
N ARG A 11 8.90 0.14 -11.28
CA ARG A 11 9.08 -0.54 -9.99
C ARG A 11 10.44 -0.21 -9.38
N GLN A 12 11.52 -0.25 -10.17
CA GLN A 12 12.84 0.12 -9.69
C GLN A 12 12.88 1.59 -9.23
N THR A 13 12.43 2.52 -10.08
CA THR A 13 12.41 3.95 -9.75
C THR A 13 11.51 4.23 -8.54
N GLN A 14 10.39 3.53 -8.38
CA GLN A 14 9.50 3.68 -7.24
C GLN A 14 10.15 3.21 -5.93
N VAL A 15 10.93 2.13 -5.93
CA VAL A 15 11.72 1.70 -4.77
C VAL A 15 12.81 2.72 -4.42
N GLU A 16 13.48 3.29 -5.42
CA GLU A 16 14.48 4.35 -5.22
C GLU A 16 13.84 5.62 -4.62
N LEU A 17 12.67 6.04 -5.12
CA LEU A 17 11.91 7.16 -4.57
C LEU A 17 11.44 6.89 -3.13
N HIS A 18 10.90 5.71 -2.85
CA HIS A 18 10.53 5.31 -1.48
C HIS A 18 11.73 5.39 -0.54
N THR A 19 12.89 4.91 -0.98
CA THR A 19 14.15 4.97 -0.21
C THR A 19 14.58 6.41 0.04
N LYS A 20 14.57 7.28 -0.98
CA LYS A 20 14.87 8.72 -0.85
C LYS A 20 13.93 9.39 0.16
N ILE A 21 12.61 9.18 0.02
CA ILE A 21 11.60 9.75 0.93
C ILE A 21 11.83 9.30 2.38
N LEU A 22 12.02 8.00 2.61
CA LEU A 22 12.22 7.46 3.95
C LEU A 22 13.52 7.97 4.59
N ASN A 23 14.61 8.07 3.83
CA ASN A 23 15.90 8.49 4.36
C ASN A 23 16.00 10.00 4.61
N GLU A 24 15.40 10.82 3.73
CA GLU A 24 15.59 12.27 3.75
C GLU A 24 14.45 13.03 4.43
N TYR A 25 13.23 12.48 4.43
CA TYR A 25 12.01 13.18 4.88
C TYR A 25 11.26 12.48 6.03
N VAL A 26 11.73 11.31 6.48
CA VAL A 26 11.16 10.63 7.66
C VAL A 26 12.19 10.61 8.78
N HIS A 27 11.98 11.49 9.76
CA HIS A 27 12.84 11.52 10.95
C HIS A 27 12.47 10.41 11.93
N GLU A 28 13.39 10.05 12.82
CA GLU A 28 13.16 9.00 13.83
C GLU A 28 11.90 9.24 14.68
N VAL A 29 11.63 10.50 15.02
CA VAL A 29 10.42 10.89 15.76
C VAL A 29 9.15 10.57 14.98
N ASP A 30 9.14 10.82 13.68
CA ASP A 30 7.99 10.56 12.82
C ASP A 30 7.79 9.08 12.59
N PHE A 31 8.88 8.34 12.37
CA PHE A 31 8.85 6.89 12.23
C PHE A 31 8.29 6.22 13.49
N LYS A 32 8.69 6.72 14.67
CA LYS A 32 8.15 6.27 15.96
C LYS A 32 6.69 6.68 16.16
N GLN A 33 6.30 7.87 15.71
CA GLN A 33 4.91 8.31 15.76
C GLN A 33 4.01 7.43 14.89
N ALA A 34 4.45 7.05 13.70
CA ALA A 34 3.77 6.08 12.84
C ALA A 34 3.60 4.73 13.54
N ALA A 35 4.67 4.21 14.14
CA ALA A 35 4.63 2.95 14.90
C ALA A 35 3.70 3.03 16.13
N TYR A 36 3.65 4.18 16.82
CA TYR A 36 2.69 4.43 17.89
C TYR A 36 1.25 4.39 17.36
N THR A 37 0.98 5.09 16.26
CA THR A 37 -0.36 5.14 15.63
C THR A 37 -0.81 3.76 15.15
N LEU A 38 0.10 2.93 14.63
CA LEU A 38 -0.19 1.54 14.24
C LEU A 38 -0.25 0.58 15.42
N GLY A 39 0.02 1.03 16.65
CA GLY A 39 -0.05 0.19 17.85
C GLY A 39 1.02 -0.89 17.90
N ILE A 40 2.22 -0.63 17.36
CA ILE A 40 3.32 -1.60 17.29
C ILE A 40 4.53 -1.21 18.16
N LEU A 41 4.32 -0.35 19.15
CA LEU A 41 5.30 -0.11 20.20
C LEU A 41 5.11 -1.09 21.35
N ASN A 42 6.20 -1.61 21.90
CA ASN A 42 6.16 -2.34 23.17
C ASN A 42 6.11 -1.40 24.38
N ASN A 43 6.01 -1.98 25.58
CA ASN A 43 5.97 -1.25 26.86
C ASN A 43 7.24 -0.42 27.13
N GLN A 44 8.34 -0.66 26.40
CA GLN A 44 9.58 0.10 26.48
C GLN A 44 9.69 1.16 25.36
N ASN A 45 8.58 1.48 24.68
CA ASN A 45 8.51 2.43 23.57
C ASN A 45 9.47 2.09 22.41
N LYS A 46 9.71 0.80 22.16
CA LYS A 46 10.47 0.31 21.00
C LYS A 46 9.52 -0.27 19.96
N VAL A 47 9.83 -0.04 18.68
CA VAL A 47 9.08 -0.62 17.55
C VAL A 47 9.27 -2.13 17.54
N VAL A 48 8.17 -2.88 17.41
CA VAL A 48 8.16 -4.33 17.27
C VAL A 48 7.60 -4.69 15.90
N ILE A 49 8.45 -5.32 15.09
CA ILE A 49 8.10 -5.85 13.77
C ILE A 49 8.00 -7.37 13.91
N GLU A 50 6.82 -7.94 13.72
CA GLU A 50 6.62 -9.39 13.83
C GLU A 50 6.88 -10.12 12.51
N ASN A 51 6.65 -9.42 11.40
CA ASN A 51 6.74 -9.96 10.05
C ASN A 51 7.08 -8.85 9.04
N GLU A 52 7.35 -9.24 7.80
CA GLU A 52 7.70 -8.34 6.71
C GLU A 52 6.58 -7.33 6.39
N ALA A 53 5.32 -7.76 6.43
CA ALA A 53 4.17 -6.88 6.18
C ALA A 53 4.03 -5.77 7.24
N ASP A 54 4.48 -5.99 8.48
CA ASP A 54 4.54 -4.92 9.49
C ASP A 54 5.53 -3.82 9.10
N TYR A 55 6.69 -4.20 8.56
CA TYR A 55 7.71 -3.26 8.12
C TYR A 55 7.24 -2.50 6.86
N GLU A 56 6.71 -3.22 5.87
CA GLU A 56 6.14 -2.63 4.65
C GLU A 56 4.98 -1.68 4.98
N ALA A 57 4.10 -2.06 5.91
CA ALA A 57 3.03 -1.21 6.40
C ALA A 57 3.57 0.07 7.03
N LEU A 58 4.59 -0.03 7.88
CA LEU A 58 5.19 1.12 8.53
C LEU A 58 5.84 2.08 7.52
N CYS A 59 6.48 1.55 6.48
CA CYS A 59 7.03 2.34 5.39
C CYS A 59 5.94 3.04 4.57
N ASP A 60 4.93 2.32 4.07
CA ASP A 60 3.82 2.92 3.28
C ASP A 60 3.07 3.97 4.12
N PHE A 61 2.78 3.67 5.39
CA PHE A 61 2.09 4.58 6.30
C PHE A 61 2.86 5.89 6.51
N ASN A 62 4.19 5.82 6.66
CA ASN A 62 5.03 7.02 6.78
C ASN A 62 5.07 7.85 5.50
N ILE A 63 5.04 7.22 4.33
CA ILE A 63 5.13 7.91 3.03
C ILE A 63 3.80 8.60 2.71
N TYR A 64 2.69 7.86 2.78
CA TYR A 64 1.43 8.26 2.14
C TYR A 64 0.39 8.85 3.09
N GLU A 65 0.36 8.44 4.36
CA GLU A 65 -0.72 8.83 5.27
C GLU A 65 -0.44 10.16 5.99
N LYS A 66 -1.51 10.91 6.27
CA LYS A 66 -1.46 12.28 6.80
C LYS A 66 -1.32 12.33 8.33
N ILE A 67 -0.29 11.69 8.84
CA ILE A 67 -0.08 11.56 10.29
C ILE A 67 0.65 12.75 10.93
N ARG A 68 1.05 13.76 10.15
CA ARG A 68 1.83 14.93 10.61
C ARG A 68 1.06 16.23 10.35
N ALA A 69 0.22 16.63 11.30
CA ALA A 69 -0.61 17.84 11.20
C ALA A 69 -1.40 17.96 9.87
N GLY A 70 -1.90 16.82 9.35
CA GLY A 70 -2.67 16.77 8.11
C GLY A 70 -1.86 16.76 6.81
N LYS A 71 -0.53 16.77 6.88
CA LYS A 71 0.36 16.57 5.72
C LYS A 71 0.93 15.15 5.72
N ASN A 72 1.14 14.58 4.54
CA ASN A 72 1.92 13.35 4.36
C ASN A 72 3.34 13.70 3.87
N THR A 73 4.29 12.79 4.11
CA THR A 73 5.70 12.97 3.75
C THR A 73 5.89 13.09 2.25
N LEU A 74 5.12 12.31 1.48
CA LEU A 74 5.16 12.36 0.02
C LEU A 74 4.86 13.76 -0.54
N SER A 75 3.89 14.48 0.04
CA SER A 75 3.56 15.85 -0.40
C SER A 75 4.73 16.79 -0.12
N LEU A 76 5.36 16.68 1.05
CA LEU A 76 6.54 17.46 1.40
C LEU A 76 7.71 17.15 0.47
N PHE A 77 7.94 15.87 0.15
CA PHE A 77 8.94 15.46 -0.81
C PHE A 77 8.67 16.07 -2.18
N ALA A 78 7.46 15.93 -2.72
CA ALA A 78 7.09 16.45 -4.03
C ALA A 78 7.17 17.99 -4.13
N GLU A 79 6.95 18.71 -3.03
CA GLU A 79 7.11 20.17 -2.97
C GLU A 79 8.58 20.62 -3.06
N ASN A 80 9.54 19.78 -2.64
CA ASN A 80 10.94 20.16 -2.47
C ASN A 80 11.93 19.41 -3.38
N TYR A 81 11.48 18.35 -4.04
CA TYR A 81 12.32 17.50 -4.89
C TYR A 81 12.02 17.74 -6.38
N PRO A 82 12.98 18.25 -7.16
CA PRO A 82 12.83 18.31 -8.62
C PRO A 82 13.00 16.89 -9.18
N SER A 83 11.94 16.35 -9.80
CA SER A 83 12.01 15.05 -10.47
C SER A 83 13.16 15.01 -11.48
N GLU A 84 13.99 13.97 -11.44
CA GLU A 84 15.18 13.84 -12.29
C GLU A 84 14.82 13.51 -13.74
N ASN A 85 13.68 12.84 -13.95
CA ASN A 85 13.23 12.38 -15.25
C ASN A 85 11.70 12.22 -15.32
N GLN A 86 11.19 11.92 -16.52
CA GLN A 86 9.75 11.76 -16.77
C GLN A 86 9.11 10.62 -15.95
N VAL A 87 9.81 9.49 -15.78
CA VAL A 87 9.29 8.34 -15.01
C VAL A 87 9.11 8.70 -13.54
N GLU A 88 10.08 9.39 -12.93
CA GLU A 88 9.94 9.91 -11.57
C GLU A 88 8.76 10.87 -11.45
N ASN A 89 8.61 11.79 -12.39
CA ASN A 89 7.52 12.77 -12.37
C ASN A 89 6.13 12.09 -12.44
N GLU A 90 5.97 11.13 -13.36
CA GLU A 90 4.74 10.34 -13.48
C GLU A 90 4.46 9.52 -12.22
N LEU A 91 5.49 8.90 -11.63
CA LEU A 91 5.37 8.15 -10.38
C LEU A 91 4.94 9.04 -9.23
N ILE A 92 5.59 10.19 -9.02
CA ILE A 92 5.26 11.12 -7.94
C ILE A 92 3.80 11.58 -8.08
N ALA A 93 3.37 11.92 -9.31
CA ALA A 93 1.99 12.30 -9.57
C ALA A 93 0.99 11.18 -9.23
N ALA A 94 1.26 9.95 -9.67
CA ALA A 94 0.43 8.78 -9.37
C ALA A 94 0.39 8.46 -7.87
N MET A 95 1.55 8.53 -7.20
CA MET A 95 1.68 8.32 -5.76
C MET A 95 0.86 9.34 -4.96
N LEU A 96 0.88 10.63 -5.34
CA LEU A 96 0.12 11.69 -4.67
C LEU A 96 -1.40 11.51 -4.78
N GLN A 97 -1.87 10.92 -5.88
CA GLN A 97 -3.30 10.68 -6.12
C GLN A 97 -3.79 9.33 -5.58
N SER A 98 -2.86 8.43 -5.27
CA SER A 98 -3.17 7.07 -4.85
C SER A 98 -3.79 6.99 -3.45
N LYS A 99 -4.67 6.00 -3.26
CA LYS A 99 -5.23 5.64 -1.96
C LYS A 99 -5.21 4.12 -1.79
N ALA A 100 -4.88 3.66 -0.59
CA ALA A 100 -5.01 2.25 -0.25
C ALA A 100 -6.49 1.86 -0.09
N SER A 101 -6.88 0.75 -0.72
CA SER A 101 -8.23 0.21 -0.67
C SER A 101 -8.23 -1.31 -0.56
N LEU A 102 -9.37 -1.89 -0.23
CA LEU A 102 -9.59 -3.33 -0.23
C LEU A 102 -10.14 -3.75 -1.59
N TYR A 103 -9.42 -4.64 -2.26
CA TYR A 103 -9.77 -5.17 -3.56
C TYR A 103 -10.10 -6.66 -3.49
N GLU A 104 -11.02 -7.11 -4.33
CA GLU A 104 -11.21 -8.51 -4.66
C GLU A 104 -10.39 -8.86 -5.90
N VAL A 105 -9.57 -9.91 -5.83
CA VAL A 105 -8.82 -10.43 -6.97
C VAL A 105 -9.76 -11.28 -7.82
N ILE A 106 -10.18 -10.75 -8.97
CA ILE A 106 -11.13 -11.41 -9.88
C ILE A 106 -10.43 -12.27 -10.92
N HIS A 107 -9.18 -11.95 -11.28
CA HIS A 107 -8.37 -12.72 -12.22
C HIS A 107 -6.88 -12.52 -11.97
N VAL A 108 -6.08 -13.56 -12.22
CA VAL A 108 -4.62 -13.54 -12.15
C VAL A 108 -4.07 -14.23 -13.39
N ASP A 109 -3.26 -13.50 -14.15
CA ASP A 109 -2.44 -14.03 -15.23
C ASP A 109 -0.98 -13.98 -14.80
N LYS A 110 -0.44 -15.15 -14.41
CA LYS A 110 0.94 -15.27 -13.93
C LYS A 110 1.97 -15.15 -15.06
N ILE A 111 1.58 -15.41 -16.30
CA ILE A 111 2.50 -15.36 -17.45
C ILE A 111 2.75 -13.90 -17.81
N GLU A 112 1.68 -13.11 -17.88
CA GLU A 112 1.76 -11.68 -18.21
C GLU A 112 2.01 -10.79 -16.98
N GLY A 113 2.00 -11.36 -15.78
CA GLY A 113 2.17 -10.63 -14.52
C GLY A 113 1.01 -9.67 -14.22
N VAL A 114 -0.20 -10.01 -14.66
CA VAL A 114 -1.38 -9.13 -14.63
C VAL A 114 -2.36 -9.62 -13.58
N LEU A 115 -2.97 -8.68 -12.87
CA LEU A 115 -4.14 -8.94 -12.03
C LEU A 115 -5.30 -8.03 -12.44
N MET A 116 -6.51 -8.57 -12.32
CA MET A 116 -7.73 -7.78 -12.37
C MET A 116 -8.30 -7.71 -10.96
N LEU A 117 -8.57 -6.49 -10.50
CA LEU A 117 -9.01 -6.17 -9.15
C LEU A 117 -10.37 -5.48 -9.20
N ASN A 118 -11.26 -5.76 -8.25
CA ASN A 118 -12.48 -4.99 -8.04
C ASN A 118 -12.39 -4.24 -6.71
N ASP A 119 -12.51 -2.92 -6.71
CA ASP A 119 -12.46 -2.12 -5.48
C ASP A 119 -13.76 -2.32 -4.68
N ILE A 120 -13.62 -2.82 -3.45
CA ILE A 120 -14.74 -3.12 -2.55
C ILE A 120 -15.12 -1.88 -1.73
N LEU A 121 -14.19 -0.96 -1.47
CA LEU A 121 -14.45 0.25 -0.66
C LEU A 121 -14.76 1.46 -1.53
N GLY A 122 -14.34 1.44 -2.80
CA GLY A 122 -14.65 2.44 -3.81
C GLY A 122 -15.98 2.19 -4.53
N ASP A 123 -16.16 2.89 -5.65
CA ASP A 123 -17.35 2.73 -6.49
C ASP A 123 -17.32 1.36 -7.21
N LEU A 124 -18.26 0.51 -6.81
CA LEU A 124 -18.40 -0.94 -7.08
C LEU A 124 -18.44 -1.38 -8.57
N ASN A 125 -18.21 -0.49 -9.54
CA ASN A 125 -18.45 -0.74 -10.96
C ASN A 125 -17.20 -0.64 -11.86
N LYS A 126 -16.00 -0.44 -11.32
CA LYS A 126 -14.77 -0.40 -12.13
C LYS A 126 -13.75 -1.41 -11.63
N SER A 127 -13.54 -2.45 -12.43
CA SER A 127 -12.37 -3.31 -12.27
C SER A 127 -11.12 -2.55 -12.69
N VAL A 128 -10.06 -2.64 -11.88
CA VAL A 128 -8.74 -2.09 -12.17
C VAL A 128 -7.84 -3.21 -12.67
N LYS A 129 -7.22 -3.01 -13.83
CA LYS A 129 -6.17 -3.88 -14.35
C LYS A 129 -4.84 -3.39 -13.84
N ILE A 130 -4.10 -4.24 -13.13
CA ILE A 130 -2.74 -3.92 -12.67
C ILE A 130 -1.72 -4.87 -13.29
N ILE A 131 -0.50 -4.38 -13.46
CA ILE A 131 0.69 -5.19 -13.73
C ILE A 131 1.48 -5.24 -12.43
N ASP A 132 1.66 -6.44 -11.90
CA ASP A 132 2.48 -6.68 -10.73
C ASP A 132 2.99 -8.13 -10.72
N ILE A 133 4.26 -8.32 -11.09
CA ILE A 133 4.86 -9.65 -11.23
C ILE A 133 5.01 -10.33 -9.86
N GLY A 134 5.47 -9.59 -8.84
CA GLY A 134 5.68 -10.14 -7.49
C GLY A 134 4.37 -10.55 -6.83
N LEU A 135 3.31 -9.77 -7.04
CA LEU A 135 1.98 -10.08 -6.52
C LEU A 135 1.28 -11.20 -7.32
N SER A 136 1.32 -11.17 -8.65
CA SER A 136 0.65 -12.18 -9.50
C SER A 136 1.22 -13.59 -9.28
N ASN A 137 2.53 -13.70 -9.02
CA ASN A 137 3.16 -14.99 -8.71
C ASN A 137 2.75 -15.54 -7.34
N SER A 138 2.67 -14.67 -6.33
CA SER A 138 2.50 -15.05 -4.93
C SER A 138 1.05 -15.14 -4.46
N ILE A 139 0.13 -14.41 -5.08
CA ILE A 139 -1.26 -14.38 -4.62
C ILE A 139 -2.02 -15.67 -4.99
N ILE A 140 -2.87 -16.10 -4.06
CA ILE A 140 -3.83 -17.19 -4.29
C ILE A 140 -4.98 -16.64 -5.15
N SER A 141 -5.40 -17.41 -6.15
CA SER A 141 -6.59 -17.08 -6.94
C SER A 141 -7.81 -16.93 -6.02
N SER A 142 -8.59 -15.87 -6.21
CA SER A 142 -9.74 -15.51 -5.36
C SER A 142 -9.35 -15.14 -3.92
N ALA A 143 -8.60 -14.05 -3.78
CA ALA A 143 -8.25 -13.44 -2.51
C ALA A 143 -8.81 -12.02 -2.39
N LEU A 144 -8.88 -11.50 -1.17
CA LEU A 144 -8.99 -10.05 -0.95
C LEU A 144 -7.60 -9.51 -0.67
N ILE A 145 -7.32 -8.31 -1.15
CA ILE A 145 -6.07 -7.62 -0.89
C ILE A 145 -6.33 -6.16 -0.53
N TYR A 146 -5.86 -5.73 0.64
CA TYR A 146 -5.74 -4.30 0.93
C TYR A 146 -4.37 -3.83 0.45
N THR A 147 -4.36 -2.96 -0.56
CA THR A 147 -3.13 -2.45 -1.19
C THR A 147 -3.36 -1.04 -1.73
N ARG A 148 -2.29 -0.36 -2.11
CA ARG A 148 -2.32 0.94 -2.79
C ARG A 148 -1.99 0.76 -4.25
N VAL A 149 -2.93 1.13 -5.12
CA VAL A 149 -2.73 1.11 -6.57
C VAL A 149 -2.23 2.49 -7.01
N LEU A 150 -1.14 2.47 -7.79
CA LEU A 150 -0.56 3.61 -8.49
C LEU A 150 -1.03 3.55 -9.94
N ASP A 151 -1.85 4.51 -10.35
CA ASP A 151 -2.36 4.59 -11.72
C ASP A 151 -1.42 5.45 -12.57
N LEU A 152 -0.80 4.84 -13.58
CA LEU A 152 0.19 5.47 -14.45
C LEU A 152 -0.35 5.53 -15.89
N GLU A 153 0.34 6.27 -16.75
CA GLU A 153 -0.06 6.34 -18.15
C GLU A 153 0.13 4.99 -18.87
N GLY A 154 -1.00 4.31 -19.09
CA GLY A 154 -1.12 3.07 -19.85
C GLY A 154 -1.09 1.78 -19.03
N PHE A 155 -0.78 1.83 -17.74
CA PHE A 155 -0.91 0.68 -16.82
C PHE A 155 -0.97 1.15 -15.36
N SER A 156 -1.46 0.30 -14.46
CA SER A 156 -1.40 0.56 -13.03
C SER A 156 -0.56 -0.52 -12.33
N MET A 157 0.00 -0.22 -11.16
CA MET A 157 0.83 -1.15 -10.36
C MET A 157 0.57 -0.94 -8.86
N THR A 158 1.04 -1.82 -7.98
CA THR A 158 0.91 -1.60 -6.52
C THR A 158 2.05 -0.73 -5.95
N SER A 159 1.91 -0.15 -4.76
CA SER A 159 3.03 0.47 -4.04
C SER A 159 4.02 -0.52 -3.42
N GLY A 160 3.69 -1.81 -3.39
CA GLY A 160 4.41 -2.83 -2.63
C GLY A 160 3.74 -3.18 -1.29
N LEU A 161 2.78 -2.38 -0.81
CA LEU A 161 1.95 -2.74 0.34
C LEU A 161 0.97 -3.86 -0.03
N GLY A 162 0.79 -4.87 0.82
CA GLY A 162 -0.30 -5.82 0.66
C GLY A 162 -0.70 -6.57 1.92
N PHE A 163 -1.99 -6.48 2.26
CA PHE A 163 -2.61 -7.32 3.29
C PHE A 163 -3.61 -8.26 2.64
N VAL A 164 -3.33 -9.55 2.70
CA VAL A 164 -4.10 -10.56 1.96
C VAL A 164 -5.05 -11.29 2.89
N PHE A 165 -6.29 -11.49 2.47
CA PHE A 165 -7.32 -12.22 3.21
C PHE A 165 -7.98 -13.26 2.31
N PHE A 166 -8.56 -14.30 2.90
CA PHE A 166 -9.38 -15.22 2.13
C PHE A 166 -10.68 -14.54 1.64
N VAL A 167 -11.08 -14.79 0.40
CA VAL A 167 -12.31 -14.24 -0.18
C VAL A 167 -13.58 -14.71 0.55
N ASN A 168 -13.58 -15.95 1.09
CA ASN A 168 -14.69 -16.47 1.87
C ASN A 168 -14.91 -15.71 3.19
N HIS A 169 -13.94 -14.90 3.63
CA HIS A 169 -14.05 -14.04 4.80
C HIS A 169 -14.50 -12.60 4.45
N LYS A 170 -14.87 -12.30 3.20
CA LYS A 170 -15.24 -10.95 2.75
C LYS A 170 -16.24 -10.25 3.66
N ASP A 171 -17.39 -10.86 3.92
CA ASP A 171 -18.41 -10.23 4.76
C ASP A 171 -17.95 -10.05 6.20
N TYR A 172 -17.16 -11.00 6.72
CA TYR A 172 -16.56 -10.90 8.05
C TYR A 172 -15.57 -9.73 8.13
N ILE A 173 -14.63 -9.63 7.19
CA ILE A 173 -13.63 -8.56 7.09
C ILE A 173 -14.31 -7.20 6.97
N LEU A 174 -15.31 -7.05 6.09
CA LEU A 174 -16.05 -5.80 5.92
C LEU A 174 -16.86 -5.40 7.15
N ASN A 175 -17.52 -6.36 7.81
CA ASN A 175 -18.29 -6.06 9.01
C ASN A 175 -17.39 -5.69 10.19
N ARG A 176 -16.23 -6.36 10.32
CA ARG A 176 -15.26 -6.05 11.36
C ARG A 176 -14.59 -4.70 11.08
N SER A 177 -14.20 -4.41 9.84
CA SER A 177 -13.59 -3.13 9.47
C SER A 177 -14.53 -1.95 9.76
N ARG A 178 -15.80 -2.04 9.36
CA ARG A 178 -16.81 -1.01 9.69
C ARG A 178 -16.94 -0.75 11.20
N LYS A 179 -16.89 -1.80 12.03
CA LYS A 179 -16.97 -1.67 13.49
C LYS A 179 -15.70 -1.01 14.06
N MET A 180 -14.53 -1.32 13.51
CA MET A 180 -13.25 -0.74 13.94
C MET A 180 -13.15 0.73 13.51
N ILE A 181 -13.43 1.05 12.26
CA ILE A 181 -13.43 2.43 11.73
C ILE A 181 -14.38 3.33 12.52
N LYS A 182 -15.58 2.87 12.88
CA LYS A 182 -16.52 3.65 13.73
C LYS A 182 -15.98 4.00 15.12
N LYS A 183 -15.01 3.23 15.64
CA LYS A 183 -14.36 3.49 16.93
C LYS A 183 -13.16 4.42 16.77
N LEU A 184 -12.49 4.37 15.62
CA LEU A 184 -11.45 5.32 15.26
C LEU A 184 -12.10 6.69 15.02
N LYS A 185 -11.43 7.73 15.51
CA LYS A 185 -11.88 9.13 15.39
C LYS A 185 -10.71 10.00 14.97
N SER A 186 -9.88 9.53 14.03
CA SER A 186 -8.74 10.34 13.57
C SER A 186 -9.19 11.57 12.77
N GLY A 187 -10.39 11.53 12.18
CA GLY A 187 -10.89 12.57 11.29
C GLY A 187 -10.41 12.41 9.84
N ASP A 188 -9.60 11.38 9.55
CA ASP A 188 -9.13 11.04 8.20
C ASP A 188 -9.48 9.57 7.87
N THR A 189 -10.39 9.39 6.91
CA THR A 189 -10.84 8.05 6.50
C THR A 189 -9.72 7.20 5.89
N SER A 190 -8.70 7.81 5.27
CA SER A 190 -7.55 7.08 4.75
C SER A 190 -6.75 6.45 5.88
N VAL A 191 -6.43 7.26 6.90
CA VAL A 191 -5.73 6.82 8.12
C VAL A 191 -6.53 5.74 8.86
N ASP A 192 -7.84 5.97 9.05
CA ASP A 192 -8.70 5.02 9.77
C ASP A 192 -8.80 3.67 9.03
N ASN A 193 -8.91 3.69 7.70
CA ASN A 193 -8.89 2.48 6.88
C ASN A 193 -7.55 1.76 7.02
N PHE A 194 -6.43 2.48 6.87
CA PHE A 194 -5.10 1.87 6.92
C PHE A 194 -4.87 1.18 8.26
N ILE A 195 -5.08 1.88 9.38
CA ILE A 195 -4.95 1.31 10.73
C ILE A 195 -5.85 0.08 10.89
N THR A 196 -7.09 0.17 10.40
CA THR A 196 -8.04 -0.94 10.49
C THR A 196 -7.57 -2.17 9.74
N TYR A 197 -7.17 -2.03 8.47
CA TYR A 197 -6.74 -3.18 7.67
C TYR A 197 -5.37 -3.71 8.09
N PHE A 198 -4.49 -2.86 8.62
CA PHE A 198 -3.25 -3.28 9.27
C PHE A 198 -3.52 -4.22 10.46
N HIS A 199 -4.40 -3.82 11.38
CA HIS A 199 -4.75 -4.68 12.51
C HIS A 199 -5.52 -5.94 12.09
N LEU A 200 -6.37 -5.86 11.08
CA LEU A 200 -7.03 -7.04 10.51
C LEU A 200 -6.01 -7.99 9.89
N ASN A 201 -4.98 -7.48 9.21
CA ASN A 201 -3.93 -8.32 8.63
C ASN A 201 -3.21 -9.13 9.72
N ARG A 202 -2.90 -8.49 10.85
CA ARG A 202 -2.23 -9.15 11.99
C ARG A 202 -3.08 -10.23 12.65
N SER A 203 -4.42 -10.11 12.66
CA SER A 203 -5.30 -11.09 13.31
C SER A 203 -5.88 -12.13 12.35
N ASP A 204 -6.20 -11.76 11.12
CA ASP A 204 -6.99 -12.56 10.17
C ASP A 204 -6.35 -12.65 8.77
N GLY A 205 -5.18 -12.01 8.57
CA GLY A 205 -4.47 -11.98 7.30
C GLY A 205 -3.69 -13.26 7.00
N LEU A 206 -3.37 -13.44 5.72
CA LEU A 206 -2.54 -14.54 5.23
C LEU A 206 -1.09 -14.08 5.16
N SER A 207 -0.19 -14.90 5.70
CA SER A 207 1.25 -14.71 5.49
C SER A 207 1.54 -14.84 3.99
N THR A 208 1.87 -13.71 3.37
CA THR A 208 2.29 -13.63 1.97
C THR A 208 3.62 -12.90 1.91
N ARG A 209 4.49 -13.35 1.01
CA ARG A 209 5.73 -12.63 0.66
C ARG A 209 5.67 -12.31 -0.81
N PHE A 210 5.81 -11.05 -1.15
CA PHE A 210 5.90 -10.64 -2.55
C PHE A 210 7.33 -10.88 -3.03
N GLU A 211 7.47 -11.54 -4.17
CA GLU A 211 8.80 -11.80 -4.71
C GLU A 211 9.42 -10.49 -5.17
N ASN A 212 10.61 -10.18 -4.65
CA ASN A 212 11.41 -9.07 -5.12
C ASN A 212 11.79 -9.30 -6.59
N ILE A 213 11.51 -8.30 -7.41
CA ILE A 213 11.80 -8.35 -8.84
C ILE A 213 13.25 -7.93 -9.05
N LYS A 214 14.03 -8.84 -9.64
CA LYS A 214 15.40 -8.57 -10.07
C LYS A 214 15.44 -7.92 -11.45
#